data_AF-A0A4R9JJT2-F1
#
_entry.id   AF-A0A4R9JJT2-F1
#
_cell.length_a   1.000
_cell.length_b   1.000
_cell.length_c   1.000
_cell.angle_alpha   90.00
_cell.angle_beta   90.00
_cell.angle_gamma   90.00
#
_symmetry.space_group_name_H-M   'P 1'
#
loop_
_entity.id
_entity.type
_entity.pdbx_description
1 polymer ?
#
loop_
_entity_poly.entity_id
_entity_poly.type
_entity_poly.pdbx_seq_one_letter_code
_entity_poly.pdbx_strand_id
1 'polypeptide(L)'
;MNSKNPKKWEQLLNDSDFELRLVRSTKARIRTEKTKRKVYVSLAASTLVFSLLFVNEFVIEPNELSTNMNYLVNELSSESIVSLSMD
;
A
#
# COMPACT_ATOMS: atom_id res chain seq x y z
N MET A 1 -41.27 -3.25 0.13
CA MET A 1 -41.85 -3.20 1.48
C MET A 1 -40.72 -3.29 2.49
N ASN A 2 -40.44 -2.20 3.22
CA ASN A 2 -39.38 -2.12 4.23
C ASN A 2 -40.02 -2.07 5.61
N SER A 3 -40.27 -3.23 6.24
CA SER A 3 -40.83 -3.30 7.59
C SER A 3 -39.69 -3.26 8.60
N LYS A 4 -39.29 -2.06 9.03
CA LYS A 4 -38.38 -1.84 10.17
C LYS A 4 -39.10 -2.05 11.53
N ASN A 5 -40.06 -2.96 11.60
CA ASN A 5 -40.69 -3.31 12.87
C ASN A 5 -40.02 -4.57 13.42
N PRO A 6 -39.47 -4.55 14.65
CA PRO A 6 -38.93 -5.75 15.26
C PRO A 6 -40.08 -6.74 15.46
N LYS A 7 -40.04 -7.86 14.73
CA LYS A 7 -41.00 -8.95 14.90
C LYS A 7 -40.83 -9.55 16.30
N LYS A 8 -41.94 -9.85 16.97
CA LYS A 8 -41.93 -10.60 18.25
C LYS A 8 -41.27 -11.97 18.03
N TRP A 9 -40.48 -12.42 19.00
CA TRP A 9 -39.78 -13.72 18.96
C TRP A 9 -40.70 -14.91 18.69
N GLU A 10 -41.93 -14.86 19.18
CA GLU A 10 -42.98 -15.86 18.93
C GLU A 10 -43.33 -15.99 17.44
N GLN A 11 -43.34 -14.87 16.70
CA GLN A 11 -43.60 -14.86 15.27
C GLN A 11 -42.39 -15.36 14.45
N LEU A 12 -41.18 -15.33 15.03
CA LEU A 12 -39.97 -15.84 14.38
C LEU A 12 -39.86 -17.37 14.48
N LEU A 13 -40.39 -17.97 15.56
CA LEU A 13 -40.47 -19.42 15.73
C LEU A 13 -41.47 -20.08 14.78
N ASN A 14 -42.52 -19.35 14.39
CA ASN A 14 -43.54 -19.81 13.46
C ASN A 14 -43.17 -19.57 11.98
N ASP A 15 -42.02 -18.96 11.72
CA ASP A 15 -41.57 -18.56 10.39
C ASP A 15 -40.53 -19.58 9.90
N SER A 16 -40.95 -20.49 9.01
CA SER A 16 -40.13 -21.60 8.49
C SER A 16 -38.84 -21.13 7.79
N ASP A 17 -38.82 -19.88 7.32
CA ASP A 17 -37.67 -19.27 6.63
C ASP A 17 -36.74 -18.48 7.56
N PHE A 18 -36.97 -18.53 8.88
CA PHE A 18 -36.13 -17.84 9.85
C PHE A 18 -34.68 -18.34 9.83
N GLU A 19 -34.47 -19.65 9.92
CA GLU A 19 -33.13 -20.25 9.87
C GLU A 19 -32.42 -19.97 8.55
N LEU A 20 -33.16 -20.06 7.45
CA LEU A 20 -32.65 -19.81 6.11
C LEU A 20 -32.15 -18.36 5.96
N ARG A 21 -32.87 -17.38 6.52
CA ARG A 21 -32.44 -15.97 6.52
C ARG A 21 -31.24 -15.73 7.42
N LEU A 22 -31.18 -16.37 8.58
CA LEU A 22 -30.01 -16.33 9.47
C LEU A 22 -28.78 -16.86 8.74
N VAL A 23 -28.86 -18.05 8.14
CA VAL A 23 -27.77 -18.67 7.38
C VAL A 23 -27.32 -17.77 6.21
N ARG A 24 -28.27 -17.22 5.44
CA ARG A 24 -27.95 -16.31 4.33
C ARG A 24 -27.25 -15.03 4.82
N SER A 25 -27.74 -14.42 5.90
CA SER A 25 -27.16 -13.19 6.45
C SER A 25 -25.75 -13.43 6.99
N THR A 26 -25.53 -14.53 7.71
CA THR A 26 -24.23 -14.91 8.26
C THR A 26 -23.25 -15.24 7.14
N LYS A 27 -23.67 -16.02 6.14
CA LYS A 27 -22.83 -16.37 4.99
C LYS A 27 -22.46 -15.13 4.17
N ALA A 28 -23.39 -14.20 3.99
CA ALA A 28 -23.12 -12.92 3.34
C ALA A 28 -22.10 -12.09 4.14
N ARG A 29 -22.27 -11.97 5.45
CA ARG A 29 -21.34 -11.25 6.33
C ARG A 29 -19.93 -11.85 6.28
N ILE A 30 -19.82 -13.17 6.42
CA ILE A 30 -18.53 -13.88 6.33
C ILE A 30 -17.86 -13.66 4.97
N ARG A 31 -18.63 -13.71 3.87
CA ARG A 31 -18.10 -13.45 2.53
C ARG A 31 -17.54 -12.04 2.42
N THR A 32 -18.27 -11.04 2.89
CA THR A 32 -17.84 -9.63 2.87
C THR A 32 -16.57 -9.42 3.69
N GLU A 33 -16.50 -9.99 4.90
CA GLU A 33 -15.30 -9.91 5.76
C GLU A 33 -14.09 -10.60 5.11
N LYS A 34 -14.28 -11.77 4.49
CA LYS A 34 -13.20 -12.46 3.76
C LYS A 34 -12.68 -11.64 2.58
N THR A 35 -13.56 -10.99 1.83
CA THR A 35 -13.17 -10.13 0.70
C THR A 35 -12.40 -8.92 1.19
N LYS A 36 -12.89 -8.23 2.24
CA LYS A 36 -12.18 -7.10 2.85
C LYS A 36 -10.77 -7.51 3.30
N ARG A 37 -10.65 -8.63 4.02
CA ARG A 37 -9.34 -9.15 4.47
C ARG A 37 -8.40 -9.41 3.30
N LYS A 38 -8.88 -10.01 2.20
CA LYS A 38 -8.07 -10.22 1.00
C LYS A 38 -7.57 -8.90 0.42
N VAL A 39 -8.43 -7.89 0.31
CA VAL A 39 -8.06 -6.56 -0.21
C VAL A 39 -7.01 -5.89 0.68
N TYR A 40 -7.17 -5.93 2.00
CA TYR A 40 -6.17 -5.37 2.92
C TYR A 40 -4.84 -6.12 2.84
N VAL A 41 -4.85 -7.45 2.78
CA VAL A 41 -3.64 -8.25 2.65
C VAL A 41 -2.94 -7.98 1.31
N SER A 42 -3.69 -7.89 0.20
CA SER A 42 -3.10 -7.58 -1.10
C SER A 42 -2.53 -6.17 -1.15
N LEU A 43 -3.21 -5.20 -0.53
CA LEU A 43 -2.72 -3.83 -0.47
C LEU A 43 -1.43 -3.76 0.36
N ALA A 44 -1.42 -4.35 1.55
CA ALA A 44 -0.24 -4.40 2.41
C ALA A 44 0.94 -5.09 1.72
N ALA A 45 0.70 -6.23 1.06
CA ALA A 45 1.73 -6.94 0.32
C ALA A 45 2.28 -6.10 -0.85
N SER A 46 1.40 -5.45 -1.61
CA SER A 46 1.80 -4.57 -2.72
C SER A 46 2.63 -3.38 -2.23
N THR A 47 2.23 -2.75 -1.13
CA THR A 47 2.98 -1.64 -0.54
C THR A 47 4.36 -2.10 -0.05
N LEU A 48 4.44 -3.30 0.55
CA LEU A 48 5.71 -3.84 1.04
C LEU A 48 6.66 -4.15 -0.13
N VAL A 49 6.17 -4.81 -1.19
CA VAL A 49 6.96 -5.06 -2.41
C VAL A 49 7.43 -3.77 -3.05
N PHE A 50 6.54 -2.78 -3.19
CA PHE A 50 6.89 -1.46 -3.71
C PHE A 50 7.98 -0.80 -2.85
N SER A 51 7.84 -0.82 -1.53
CA SER A 51 8.85 -0.25 -0.64
C SER A 51 10.21 -0.96 -0.79
N LEU A 52 10.23 -2.29 -0.91
CA LEU A 52 11.47 -3.04 -1.07
C LEU A 52 12.16 -2.73 -2.40
N LEU A 53 11.41 -2.62 -3.50
CA LEU A 53 12.00 -2.30 -4.81
C LEU A 53 12.52 -0.87 -4.84
N PHE A 54 11.72 0.11 -4.40
CA PHE A 54 12.08 1.52 -4.50
C PHE A 54 13.10 1.98 -3.45
N VAL A 55 13.06 1.44 -2.23
CA VAL A 55 14.10 1.76 -1.23
C VAL A 55 15.44 1.16 -1.65
N ASN A 56 15.45 -0.02 -2.26
CA ASN A 56 16.69 -0.65 -2.69
C ASN A 56 17.25 0.00 -3.99
N GLU A 57 16.40 0.43 -4.93
CA GLU A 57 16.82 1.25 -6.07
C GLU A 57 17.20 2.69 -5.68
N PHE A 58 16.61 3.31 -4.66
CA PHE A 58 17.10 4.62 -4.19
C PHE A 58 18.45 4.53 -3.47
N VAL A 59 18.85 3.32 -3.04
CA VAL A 59 20.20 2.99 -2.58
C VAL A 59 21.03 2.48 -3.77
N ILE A 60 20.76 2.95 -4.99
CA ILE A 60 21.71 2.86 -6.10
C ILE A 60 22.91 3.75 -5.75
N GLU A 61 23.94 3.06 -5.26
CA GLU A 61 25.37 3.28 -5.43
C GLU A 61 25.82 4.75 -5.61
N PRO A 62 26.23 5.45 -4.52
CA PRO A 62 26.75 6.81 -4.59
C PRO A 62 28.03 6.94 -5.44
N ASN A 63 28.59 5.82 -5.90
CA ASN A 63 29.84 5.75 -6.64
C ASN A 63 29.72 6.37 -8.05
N GLU A 64 28.59 6.19 -8.74
CA GLU A 64 28.40 6.80 -10.07
C GLU A 64 28.21 8.33 -9.97
N LEU A 65 27.54 8.81 -8.92
CA LEU A 65 27.35 10.24 -8.69
C LEU A 65 28.64 10.93 -8.22
N SER A 66 29.41 10.28 -7.33
CA SER A 66 30.68 10.83 -6.83
C SER A 66 31.74 10.92 -7.92
N THR A 67 31.77 9.96 -8.85
CA THR A 67 32.76 9.95 -9.92
C THR A 67 32.55 11.14 -10.85
N ASN A 68 31.30 11.40 -11.26
CA ASN A 68 30.96 12.54 -12.10
C ASN A 68 31.14 13.90 -11.40
N MET A 69 30.83 13.98 -10.10
CA MET A 69 31.12 15.18 -9.31
C MET A 69 32.63 15.45 -9.16
N ASN A 70 33.45 14.42 -8.97
CA ASN A 70 34.90 14.57 -8.89
C ASN A 70 35.49 15.10 -10.20
N TYR A 71 34.97 14.69 -11.37
CA TYR A 71 35.38 15.26 -12.66
C TYR A 71 35.06 16.76 -12.74
N LEU A 72 33.83 17.16 -12.40
CA LEU A 72 33.41 18.56 -12.44
C LEU A 72 34.18 19.43 -11.45
N VAL A 73 34.45 18.91 -10.24
CA VAL A 73 35.25 19.62 -9.23
C VAL A 73 36.71 19.76 -9.66
N ASN A 74 37.29 18.73 -10.26
CA ASN A 74 38.66 18.78 -10.78
C ASN A 74 38.81 19.76 -11.94
N GLU A 75 37.82 19.85 -12.84
CA GLU A 75 37.85 20.79 -13.96
C GLU A 75 37.69 22.24 -13.48
N LEU A 76 36.71 22.52 -12.61
CA LEU A 76 36.49 23.84 -12.03
C LEU A 76 37.66 24.32 -11.15
N SER A 77 38.29 23.41 -10.39
CA SER A 77 39.48 23.73 -9.60
C SER A 77 40.71 23.92 -10.48
N SER A 78 40.83 23.22 -11.60
CA SER A 78 41.94 23.40 -12.55
C SER A 78 41.85 24.74 -13.28
N GLU A 79 40.66 25.18 -13.72
CA GLU A 79 40.46 26.52 -14.26
C GLU A 79 40.69 27.61 -13.20
N SER A 80 40.26 27.36 -11.95
CA SER A 80 40.54 28.25 -10.82
C SER A 80 42.03 28.41 -10.54
N ILE A 81 42.84 27.34 -10.64
CA ILE A 81 44.28 27.39 -10.37
C ILE A 81 45.03 28.07 -11.53
N VAL A 82 44.59 27.89 -12.77
CA VAL A 82 45.17 28.58 -13.93
C VAL A 82 44.90 30.10 -13.89
N SER A 83 43.79 30.54 -13.28
CA SER A 83 43.53 31.97 -13.08
C SER A 83 44.33 32.61 -11.93
N LEU A 84 44.84 31.81 -10.98
CA LEU A 84 45.61 32.30 -9.82
C LEU A 84 47.13 32.27 -10.03
N SER A 85 47.63 31.69 -11.14
CA SER A 85 49.06 31.63 -11.45
C SER A 85 49.51 32.67 -12.50
N MET A 86 48.63 33.60 -12.90
CA MET A 86 48.94 34.69 -13.84
C MET A 86 49.11 36.06 -13.16
N ASP A 87 49.31 36.10 -11.84
CA ASP A 87 49.83 37.28 -11.12
C ASP A 87 51.22 37.00 -10.53
#